data_AF-A0A7X7N1M6-F1
#
_entry.id   AF-A0A7X7N1M6-F1
#
_cell.length_a   1.000
_cell.length_b   1.000
_cell.length_c   1.000
_cell.angle_alpha   90.00
_cell.angle_beta   90.00
_cell.angle_gamma   90.00
#
_symmetry.space_group_name_H-M   'P 1'
#
loop_
_entity.id
_entity.type
_entity.pdbx_description
1 polymer ?
#
loop_
_entity_poly.entity_id
_entity_poly.type
_entity_poly.pdbx_seq_one_letter_code
_entity_poly.pdbx_strand_id
1 'polypeptide(L)'
;CSDGLSGMLEPEELERILASDEDPQRVADKLVDAANEAGGFDNITVLIVDIDIVRPRMEQKRKRHFRIGIISFLLVFLLLSAAACTGLYLYASNSAFLIAEDGQVSIYRGLTGNVAGVSLKWHEQSTDVAIKDLHSTTAKRLEQGVQMESLDSAFELVEQYRKEIDQRKSGDLGVDS
;
A
#
# COMPACT_ATOMS: atom_id res chain seq x y z
N CYS A 1 -15.76 -62.97 -4.24
CA CYS A 1 -15.24 -63.91 -5.24
C CYS A 1 -16.24 -65.05 -5.41
N SER A 2 -16.46 -65.49 -6.65
CA SER A 2 -17.10 -66.79 -6.89
C SER A 2 -16.17 -67.87 -6.32
N ASP A 3 -16.74 -68.86 -5.65
CA ASP A 3 -16.03 -70.02 -5.07
C ASP A 3 -15.20 -70.78 -6.13
N GLY A 4 -15.54 -70.60 -7.41
CA GLY A 4 -14.81 -71.20 -8.54
C GLY A 4 -13.41 -70.62 -8.81
N LEU A 5 -13.12 -69.36 -8.44
CA LEU A 5 -11.77 -68.78 -8.66
C LEU A 5 -10.86 -69.01 -7.44
N SER A 6 -11.37 -68.70 -6.24
CA SER A 6 -10.60 -68.77 -4.99
C SER A 6 -10.40 -70.19 -4.47
N GLY A 7 -11.17 -71.18 -4.98
CA GLY A 7 -10.97 -72.59 -4.69
C GLY A 7 -9.99 -73.31 -5.62
N MET A 8 -9.59 -72.68 -6.74
CA MET A 8 -8.71 -73.29 -7.76
C MET A 8 -7.30 -72.70 -7.78
N LEU A 9 -7.14 -71.45 -7.33
CA LEU A 9 -5.86 -70.76 -7.27
C LEU A 9 -5.39 -70.62 -5.83
N GLU A 10 -4.13 -70.98 -5.57
CA GLU A 10 -3.49 -70.72 -4.29
C GLU A 10 -3.33 -69.21 -4.07
N PRO A 11 -3.44 -68.71 -2.82
CA PRO A 11 -3.37 -67.28 -2.50
C PRO A 11 -2.11 -66.60 -3.04
N GLU A 12 -0.96 -67.28 -3.05
CA GLU A 12 0.31 -66.74 -3.52
C GLU A 12 0.33 -66.52 -5.04
N GLU A 13 -0.42 -67.30 -5.81
CA GLU A 13 -0.57 -67.13 -7.25
C GLU A 13 -1.54 -66.00 -7.57
N LEU A 14 -2.65 -65.93 -6.84
CA LEU A 14 -3.60 -64.83 -6.93
C LEU A 14 -2.93 -63.47 -6.63
N GLU A 15 -2.16 -63.39 -5.54
CA GLU A 15 -1.42 -62.17 -5.17
C GLU A 15 -0.41 -61.77 -6.25
N ARG A 16 0.31 -62.74 -6.83
CA ARG A 16 1.31 -62.47 -7.88
C ARG A 16 0.69 -61.89 -9.13
N ILE A 17 -0.48 -62.38 -9.53
CA ILE A 17 -1.20 -61.88 -10.71
C ILE A 17 -1.79 -60.50 -10.42
N LEU A 18 -2.38 -60.29 -9.24
CA LEU A 18 -2.92 -59.00 -8.82
C LEU A 18 -1.85 -57.91 -8.60
N ALA A 19 -0.63 -58.31 -8.23
CA ALA A 19 0.50 -57.38 -8.03
C ALA A 19 1.23 -57.01 -9.32
N SER A 20 0.78 -57.49 -10.48
CA SER A 20 1.35 -57.10 -11.77
C SER A 20 0.96 -55.66 -12.13
N ASP A 21 1.89 -54.90 -12.72
CA ASP A 21 1.66 -53.53 -13.21
C ASP A 21 0.98 -53.56 -14.60
N GLU A 22 -0.15 -54.27 -14.68
CA GLU A 22 -0.95 -54.45 -15.89
C GLU A 22 -2.34 -53.84 -15.71
N ASP A 23 -3.02 -53.57 -16.84
CA ASP A 23 -4.38 -53.04 -16.79
C ASP A 23 -5.37 -54.07 -16.17
N PRO A 24 -6.42 -53.61 -15.45
CA PRO A 24 -7.35 -54.49 -14.73
C PRO A 24 -8.01 -55.58 -15.58
N GLN A 25 -8.19 -55.34 -16.88
CA GLN A 25 -8.76 -56.31 -17.80
C GLN A 25 -7.79 -57.47 -18.04
N ARG A 26 -6.51 -57.18 -18.31
CA ARG A 26 -5.49 -58.23 -18.45
C ARG A 26 -5.29 -59.05 -17.19
N VAL A 27 -5.34 -58.41 -16.02
CA VAL A 27 -5.28 -59.10 -14.73
C VAL A 27 -6.47 -60.05 -14.58
N ALA A 28 -7.68 -59.62 -14.96
CA ALA A 28 -8.86 -60.47 -14.95
C ALA A 28 -8.73 -61.66 -15.91
N ASP A 29 -8.26 -61.43 -17.14
CA ASP A 29 -8.08 -62.48 -18.15
C ASP A 29 -7.09 -63.55 -17.66
N LYS A 30 -5.95 -63.13 -17.08
CA LYS A 30 -4.95 -64.05 -16.50
C LYS A 30 -5.50 -64.89 -15.35
N LEU A 31 -6.35 -64.31 -14.52
CA LEU A 31 -6.99 -65.05 -13.43
C LEU A 31 -7.97 -66.10 -13.94
N VAL A 32 -8.71 -65.80 -15.01
CA VAL A 32 -9.59 -66.76 -15.66
C VAL A 32 -8.78 -67.90 -16.28
N ASP A 33 -7.72 -67.57 -17.02
CA ASP A 33 -6.85 -68.57 -17.65
C ASP A 33 -6.18 -69.48 -16.61
N ALA A 34 -5.61 -68.91 -15.55
CA ALA A 34 -4.97 -69.68 -14.49
C ALA A 34 -5.97 -70.61 -13.77
N ALA A 35 -7.19 -70.13 -13.50
CA ALA A 35 -8.22 -70.97 -12.87
C ALA A 35 -8.74 -72.09 -13.80
N ASN A 36 -8.81 -71.85 -15.12
CA ASN A 36 -9.12 -72.90 -16.10
C ASN A 36 -8.00 -73.94 -16.19
N GLU A 37 -6.73 -73.52 -16.20
CA GLU A 37 -5.57 -74.42 -16.20
C GLU A 37 -5.49 -75.28 -14.93
N ALA A 38 -5.88 -74.71 -13.79
CA ALA A 38 -5.99 -75.42 -12.51
C ALA A 38 -7.15 -76.45 -12.45
N GLY A 39 -7.91 -76.61 -13.54
CA GLY A 39 -8.99 -77.61 -13.65
C GLY A 39 -10.38 -77.07 -13.36
N GLY A 40 -10.57 -75.74 -13.36
CA GLY A 40 -11.88 -75.11 -13.35
C GLY A 40 -12.63 -75.35 -14.66
N PHE A 41 -13.70 -76.15 -14.64
CA PHE A 41 -14.56 -76.42 -15.81
C PHE A 41 -15.94 -75.73 -15.73
N ASP A 42 -16.14 -74.81 -14.79
CA ASP A 42 -17.40 -74.10 -14.57
C ASP A 42 -17.23 -72.58 -14.78
N ASN A 43 -18.34 -71.84 -14.80
CA ASN A 43 -18.43 -70.42 -15.09
C ASN A 43 -17.66 -69.58 -14.06
N ILE A 44 -16.46 -69.16 -14.43
CA ILE A 44 -15.63 -68.25 -13.63
C ILE A 44 -16.04 -66.80 -13.91
N THR A 45 -16.31 -66.04 -12.85
CA THR A 45 -16.57 -64.59 -12.92
C THR A 45 -15.55 -63.84 -12.06
N VAL A 46 -14.81 -62.91 -12.68
CA VAL A 46 -13.80 -62.08 -12.02
C VAL A 46 -14.20 -60.61 -12.12
N LEU A 47 -14.10 -59.88 -11.01
CA LEU A 47 -14.26 -58.43 -10.95
C LEU A 47 -13.02 -57.83 -10.30
N ILE A 48 -12.26 -57.03 -11.06
CA ILE A 48 -11.11 -56.28 -10.58
C ILE A 48 -11.55 -54.84 -10.32
N VAL A 49 -11.29 -54.36 -9.10
CA VAL A 49 -11.57 -52.99 -8.69
C VAL A 49 -10.24 -52.33 -8.37
N ASP A 50 -9.79 -51.47 -9.28
CA ASP A 50 -8.67 -50.58 -9.00
C ASP A 50 -9.18 -49.37 -8.21
N ILE A 51 -8.54 -49.10 -7.07
CA ILE A 51 -8.93 -48.02 -6.17
C ILE A 51 -7.86 -46.94 -6.25
N ASP A 52 -8.08 -45.99 -7.14
CA ASP A 52 -7.37 -44.71 -7.09
C ASP A 52 -7.81 -43.97 -5.83
N ILE A 53 -6.93 -43.93 -4.82
CA ILE A 53 -7.12 -43.04 -3.67
C ILE A 53 -6.92 -41.60 -4.18
N VAL A 54 -8.00 -41.02 -4.70
CA VAL A 54 -8.06 -39.61 -5.05
C VAL A 54 -7.95 -38.83 -3.74
N ARG A 55 -6.73 -38.42 -3.40
CA ARG A 55 -6.52 -37.44 -2.32
C ARG A 55 -7.36 -36.21 -2.67
N PRO A 56 -8.26 -35.75 -1.79
CA PRO A 56 -9.09 -34.59 -2.11
C PRO A 56 -8.17 -33.41 -2.43
N ARG A 57 -8.35 -32.82 -3.61
CA ARG A 57 -7.57 -31.68 -4.12
C ARG A 57 -7.97 -30.41 -3.36
N MET A 58 -7.66 -30.38 -2.06
CA MET A 58 -7.89 -29.25 -1.17
C MET A 58 -6.82 -28.17 -1.34
N GLU A 59 -6.37 -27.89 -2.57
CA GLU A 59 -5.45 -26.78 -2.83
C GLU A 59 -5.65 -26.23 -4.23
N GLN A 60 -6.62 -25.32 -4.43
CA GLN A 60 -6.49 -24.35 -5.53
C GLN A 60 -7.42 -23.12 -5.46
N LYS A 61 -8.49 -23.11 -4.65
CA LYS A 61 -9.41 -21.96 -4.60
C LYS A 61 -8.95 -20.76 -3.73
N ARG A 62 -7.97 -20.92 -2.83
CA ARG A 62 -7.54 -19.84 -1.91
C ARG A 62 -6.70 -18.73 -2.56
N LYS A 63 -5.98 -19.00 -3.66
CA LYS A 63 -5.02 -18.02 -4.23
C LYS A 63 -5.68 -16.80 -4.88
N ARG A 64 -6.90 -16.95 -5.45
CA ARG A 64 -7.59 -15.83 -6.14
C ARG A 64 -8.17 -14.81 -5.15
N HIS A 65 -8.79 -15.28 -4.07
CA HIS A 65 -9.41 -14.40 -3.07
C HIS A 65 -8.36 -13.58 -2.29
N PHE A 66 -7.18 -14.16 -2.05
CA PHE A 66 -6.10 -13.44 -1.39
C PHE A 66 -5.51 -12.31 -2.25
N ARG A 67 -5.32 -12.54 -3.57
CA ARG A 67 -4.83 -11.51 -4.49
C ARG A 67 -5.81 -10.34 -4.65
N ILE A 68 -7.11 -10.64 -4.74
CA ILE A 68 -8.16 -9.60 -4.80
C ILE A 68 -8.20 -8.79 -3.48
N GLY A 69 -8.04 -9.46 -2.34
CA GLY A 69 -7.93 -8.79 -1.04
C GLY A 69 -6.76 -7.82 -0.96
N ILE A 70 -5.57 -8.22 -1.43
CA ILE A 70 -4.38 -7.36 -1.46
C ILE A 70 -4.59 -6.15 -2.37
N ILE A 71 -5.11 -6.36 -3.59
CA ILE A 71 -5.33 -5.26 -4.54
C ILE A 71 -6.32 -4.25 -3.97
N SER A 72 -7.42 -4.71 -3.38
CA SER A 72 -8.42 -3.84 -2.76
C SER A 72 -7.83 -3.02 -1.61
N PHE A 73 -7.04 -3.67 -0.74
CA PHE A 73 -6.34 -3.01 0.36
C PHE A 73 -5.37 -1.91 -0.14
N LEU A 74 -4.56 -2.21 -1.16
CA LEU A 74 -3.63 -1.23 -1.75
C LEU A 74 -4.37 -0.05 -2.40
N LEU A 75 -5.51 -0.31 -3.05
CA LEU A 75 -6.34 0.74 -3.66
C LEU A 75 -6.93 1.68 -2.61
N VAL A 76 -7.47 1.13 -1.51
CA VAL A 76 -7.99 1.92 -0.39
C VAL A 76 -6.88 2.73 0.27
N PHE A 77 -5.71 2.12 0.50
CA PHE A 77 -4.56 2.81 1.07
C PHE A 77 -4.07 3.97 0.18
N LEU A 78 -4.02 3.76 -1.13
CA LEU A 78 -3.67 4.80 -2.11
C LEU A 78 -4.66 5.97 -2.05
N LEU A 79 -5.96 5.69 -2.01
CA LEU A 79 -7.01 6.71 -1.94
C LEU A 79 -6.94 7.52 -0.62
N LEU A 80 -6.74 6.84 0.51
CA LEU A 80 -6.57 7.50 1.81
C LEU A 80 -5.33 8.39 1.83
N SER A 81 -4.21 7.91 1.27
CA SER A 81 -2.97 8.68 1.17
C SER A 81 -3.13 9.91 0.28
N ALA A 82 -3.81 9.78 -0.87
CA ALA A 82 -4.08 10.90 -1.77
C ALA A 82 -4.99 11.96 -1.11
N ALA A 83 -6.03 11.53 -0.39
CA ALA A 83 -6.91 12.43 0.36
C ALA A 83 -6.14 13.18 1.46
N ALA A 84 -5.30 12.48 2.23
CA ALA A 84 -4.45 13.10 3.25
C ALA A 84 -3.47 14.11 2.66
N CYS A 85 -2.76 13.75 1.58
CA CYS A 85 -1.86 14.66 0.86
C CYS A 85 -2.59 15.89 0.33
N THR A 86 -3.80 15.72 -0.23
CA THR A 86 -4.60 16.84 -0.74
C THR A 86 -5.05 17.76 0.39
N GLY A 87 -5.51 17.20 1.52
CA GLY A 87 -5.88 17.99 2.70
C GLY A 87 -4.68 18.77 3.28
N LEU A 88 -3.52 18.12 3.40
CA LEU A 88 -2.27 18.76 3.81
C LEU A 88 -1.84 19.86 2.83
N TYR A 89 -1.93 19.62 1.53
CA TYR A 89 -1.56 20.59 0.49
C TYR A 89 -2.47 21.82 0.53
N LEU A 90 -3.79 21.62 0.61
CA LEU A 90 -4.75 22.71 0.71
C LEU A 90 -4.52 23.53 1.99
N TYR A 91 -4.31 22.87 3.13
CA TYR A 91 -3.99 23.55 4.37
C TYR A 91 -2.66 24.32 4.29
N ALA A 92 -1.60 23.71 3.74
CA ALA A 92 -0.30 24.35 3.57
C ALA A 92 -0.37 25.56 2.63
N SER A 93 -1.15 25.45 1.55
CA SER A 93 -1.27 26.50 0.53
C SER A 93 -1.93 27.78 1.04
N ASN A 94 -2.66 27.70 2.16
CA ASN A 94 -3.46 28.80 2.70
C ASN A 94 -2.76 29.61 3.80
N SER A 95 -1.55 29.25 4.24
CA SER A 95 -0.88 29.88 5.38
C SER A 95 0.40 30.61 4.98
N ALA A 96 0.59 31.83 5.49
CA ALA A 96 1.76 32.67 5.24
C ALA A 96 2.29 33.26 6.56
N PHE A 97 3.60 33.43 6.67
CA PHE A 97 4.29 33.86 7.89
C PHE A 97 5.31 34.94 7.56
N LEU A 98 5.38 35.96 8.41
CA LEU A 98 6.38 37.03 8.32
C LEU A 98 7.45 36.78 9.39
N ILE A 99 8.70 36.69 8.97
CA ILE A 99 9.85 36.50 9.86
C ILE A 99 10.91 37.56 9.52
N ALA A 100 11.51 38.12 10.56
CA ALA A 100 12.66 39.01 10.44
C ALA A 100 13.96 38.19 10.39
N GLU A 101 14.67 38.19 9.26
CA GLU A 101 15.92 37.47 9.06
C GLU A 101 16.89 38.35 8.24
N ASP A 102 18.20 38.31 8.54
CA ASP A 102 19.24 39.09 7.86
C ASP A 102 19.02 40.62 7.74
N GLY A 103 18.29 41.22 8.70
CA GLY A 103 18.07 42.67 8.75
C GLY A 103 16.90 43.17 7.88
N GLN A 104 16.15 42.28 7.23
CA GLN A 104 14.99 42.58 6.39
C GLN A 104 13.77 41.74 6.79
N VAL A 105 12.58 42.18 6.36
CA VAL A 105 11.33 41.41 6.55
C VAL A 105 11.18 40.41 5.41
N SER A 106 11.12 39.12 5.73
CA SER A 106 10.96 38.04 4.76
C SER A 106 9.58 37.39 4.89
N ILE A 107 8.92 37.18 3.75
CA ILE A 107 7.61 36.51 3.66
C ILE A 107 7.82 35.03 3.34
N TYR A 108 7.27 34.15 4.18
CA TYR A 108 7.30 32.71 4.04
C TYR A 108 5.88 32.17 3.78
N ARG A 109 5.73 31.09 3.02
CA ARG A 109 4.44 30.41 2.77
C ARG A 109 4.53 28.94 3.18
N GLY A 110 3.61 28.44 4.03
CA GLY A 110 3.51 27.00 4.33
C GLY A 110 3.21 26.62 5.79
N LEU A 111 3.14 25.31 6.05
CA LEU A 111 2.85 24.68 7.35
C LEU A 111 3.89 25.00 8.43
N THR A 112 3.47 25.57 9.57
CA THR A 112 4.34 25.68 10.75
C THR A 112 4.29 24.39 11.57
N GLY A 113 5.44 23.76 11.74
CA GLY A 113 5.61 22.57 12.57
C GLY A 113 6.58 21.59 11.93
N ASN A 114 7.42 20.94 12.74
CA ASN A 114 8.23 19.81 12.31
C ASN A 114 7.30 18.62 11.97
N VAL A 115 6.73 18.60 10.77
CA VAL A 115 5.93 17.48 10.32
C VAL A 115 6.89 16.41 9.79
N ALA A 116 7.09 15.36 10.58
CA ALA A 116 7.93 14.21 10.22
C ALA A 116 9.43 14.50 10.01
N GLY A 117 10.01 15.49 10.70
CA GLY A 117 11.47 15.69 10.75
C GLY A 117 12.13 16.24 9.48
N VAL A 118 11.35 16.62 8.47
CA VAL A 118 11.87 17.24 7.24
C VAL A 118 11.70 18.77 7.35
N SER A 119 12.81 19.49 7.44
CA SER A 119 12.80 20.96 7.39
C SER A 119 12.59 21.42 5.96
N LEU A 120 11.33 21.65 5.59
CA LEU A 120 10.98 22.25 4.31
C LEU A 120 11.27 23.77 4.37
N LYS A 121 12.50 24.18 4.08
CA LYS A 121 12.83 25.56 3.69
C LYS A 121 12.43 25.78 2.23
N TRP A 122 11.25 26.36 1.96
CA TRP A 122 10.82 26.66 0.59
C TRP A 122 10.28 28.09 0.51
N HIS A 123 10.92 28.83 -0.40
CA HIS A 123 10.63 30.19 -0.87
C HIS A 123 10.95 31.35 0.09
N GLU A 124 12.08 32.00 -0.21
CA GLU A 124 12.59 33.23 0.37
C GLU A 124 12.30 34.37 -0.62
N GLN A 125 11.34 35.24 -0.29
CA GLN A 125 11.16 36.51 -1.00
C GLN A 125 11.40 37.63 0.02
N SER A 126 12.62 38.17 -0.01
CA SER A 126 13.06 39.29 0.83
C SER A 126 12.37 40.57 0.35
N THR A 127 11.72 41.30 1.26
CA THR A 127 11.12 42.60 0.93
C THR A 127 12.13 43.73 1.18
N ASP A 128 12.03 44.83 0.43
CA ASP A 128 12.92 46.01 0.53
C ASP A 128 12.77 46.81 1.85
N VAL A 129 12.02 46.29 2.83
CA VAL A 129 11.74 46.97 4.10
C VAL A 129 12.78 46.53 5.15
N ALA A 130 13.67 47.46 5.50
CA ALA A 130 14.73 47.22 6.47
C ALA A 130 14.22 47.36 7.91
N ILE A 131 14.60 46.43 8.79
CA ILE A 131 14.14 46.37 10.20
C ILE A 131 14.53 47.64 10.98
N LYS A 132 15.65 48.26 10.62
CA LYS A 132 16.14 49.51 11.22
C LYS A 132 15.18 50.70 11.06
N ASP A 133 14.32 50.65 10.06
CA ASP A 133 13.33 51.71 9.77
C ASP A 133 11.99 51.44 10.47
N LEU A 134 11.81 50.25 11.06
CA LEU A 134 10.64 49.88 11.84
C LEU A 134 10.76 50.30 13.30
N HIS A 135 9.61 50.51 13.95
CA HIS A 135 9.56 50.80 15.37
C HIS A 135 10.11 49.63 16.20
N SER A 136 10.86 49.90 17.27
CA SER A 136 11.56 48.88 18.08
C SER A 136 10.64 47.82 18.69
N THR A 137 9.38 48.16 18.95
CA THR A 137 8.33 47.22 19.40
C THR A 137 7.85 46.29 18.29
N THR A 138 7.79 46.79 17.06
CA THR A 138 7.38 46.04 15.87
C THR A 138 8.50 45.11 15.43
N ALA A 139 9.75 45.59 15.43
CA ALA A 139 10.94 44.80 15.17
C ALA A 139 11.04 43.59 16.13
N LYS A 140 10.88 43.80 17.44
CA LYS A 140 10.89 42.71 18.44
C LYS A 140 9.75 41.69 18.26
N ARG A 141 8.58 42.11 17.79
CA ARG A 141 7.47 41.18 17.50
C ARG A 141 7.72 40.36 16.23
N LEU A 142 8.38 40.95 15.24
CA LEU A 142 8.79 40.26 14.01
C LEU A 142 9.94 39.28 14.24
N GLU A 143 10.87 39.59 15.16
CA GLU A 143 11.90 38.63 15.63
C GLU A 143 11.28 37.38 16.28
N GLN A 144 10.12 37.52 16.92
CA GLN A 144 9.39 36.42 17.55
C GLN A 144 8.51 35.63 16.56
N GLY A 145 8.40 36.08 15.31
CA GLY A 145 7.56 35.49 14.27
C GLY A 145 6.10 35.89 14.41
N VAL A 146 5.55 36.56 13.38
CA VAL A 146 4.13 36.94 13.34
C VAL A 146 3.39 36.00 12.39
N GLN A 147 2.41 35.27 12.93
CA GLN A 147 1.53 34.41 12.14
C GLN A 147 0.48 35.26 11.42
N MET A 148 0.34 35.06 10.11
CA MET A 148 -0.68 35.70 9.28
C MET A 148 -1.60 34.63 8.68
N GLU A 149 -2.88 34.94 8.55
CA GLU A 149 -3.87 33.99 8.02
C GLU A 149 -3.80 33.83 6.49
N SER A 150 -3.11 34.74 5.77
CA SER A 150 -2.96 34.68 4.32
C SER A 150 -1.77 35.47 3.79
N LEU A 151 -1.36 35.17 2.56
CA LEU A 151 -0.29 35.88 1.85
C LEU A 151 -0.68 37.35 1.54
N ASP A 152 -1.94 37.59 1.19
CA ASP A 152 -2.44 38.94 0.88
C ASP A 152 -2.36 39.85 2.12
N SER A 153 -2.70 39.32 3.30
CA SER A 153 -2.57 40.05 4.57
C SER A 153 -1.11 40.42 4.89
N ALA A 154 -0.15 39.56 4.51
CA ALA A 154 1.26 39.85 4.68
C ALA A 154 1.72 41.00 3.76
N PHE A 155 1.27 41.01 2.50
CA PHE A 155 1.53 42.11 1.56
C PHE A 155 0.91 43.43 2.03
N GLU A 156 -0.34 43.40 2.50
CA GLU A 156 -1.01 44.59 3.05
C GLU A 156 -0.26 45.19 4.25
N LEU A 157 0.26 44.36 5.16
CA LEU A 157 1.01 44.84 6.31
C LEU A 157 2.34 45.48 5.90
N VAL A 158 3.05 44.89 4.94
CA VAL A 158 4.30 45.46 4.40
C VAL A 158 4.02 46.81 3.73
N GLU A 159 2.90 46.92 3.01
CA GLU A 159 2.51 48.17 2.36
C GLU A 159 2.08 49.25 3.39
N GLN A 160 1.46 48.85 4.50
CA GLN A 160 1.21 49.74 5.63
C GLN A 160 2.52 50.27 6.23
N TYR A 161 3.51 49.41 6.49
CA TYR A 161 4.82 49.84 7.00
C TYR A 161 5.51 50.79 6.05
N ARG A 162 5.42 50.53 4.74
CA ARG A 162 5.96 51.44 3.73
C ARG A 162 5.32 52.83 3.82
N LYS A 163 3.99 52.90 3.90
CA LYS A 163 3.26 54.18 4.04
C LYS A 163 3.64 54.91 5.33
N GLU A 164 3.78 54.22 6.45
CA GLU A 164 4.19 54.82 7.72
C GLU A 164 5.62 55.39 7.65
N ILE A 165 6.55 54.68 7.01
CA ILE A 165 7.93 55.14 6.79
C ILE A 165 7.95 56.37 5.87
N ASP A 166 7.20 56.36 4.77
CA ASP A 166 7.13 57.46 3.80
C ASP A 166 6.48 58.71 4.41
N GLN A 167 5.42 58.55 5.22
CA GLN A 167 4.80 59.65 5.96
C GLN A 167 5.74 60.26 6.99
N ARG A 168 6.52 59.44 7.71
CA ARG A 168 7.54 59.94 8.64
C ARG A 168 8.62 60.73 7.92
N LYS A 169 9.19 60.19 6.83
CA LYS A 169 10.20 60.89 6.03
C LYS A 169 9.67 62.21 5.46
N SER A 170 8.42 62.23 5.01
CA SER A 170 7.78 63.45 4.49
C SER A 170 7.49 64.48 5.58
N GLY A 171 7.15 64.04 6.79
CA GLY A 171 6.98 64.91 7.95
C GLY A 171 8.29 65.51 8.46
N ASP A 172 9.37 64.74 8.45
CA ASP A 172 10.71 65.18 8.87
C ASP A 172 11.31 66.20 7.87
N LEU A 173 11.04 66.04 6.57
CA LEU A 173 11.43 66.99 5.52
C LEU A 173 10.62 68.30 5.54
N GLY A 174 9.51 68.38 6.29
CA GLY A 174 8.67 69.57 6.41
C GLY A 174 9.03 70.48 7.60
N VAL A 175 10.02 70.11 8.42
CA VAL A 175 10.42 70.85 9.63
C VAL A 175 11.64 71.75 9.41
N ASP A 176 12.33 71.61 8.27
CA ASP A 176 13.54 72.38 7.91
C ASP A 176 13.28 73.51 6.87
N SER A 177 12.09 74.11 6.86
CA SER A 177 11.75 75.28 6.01
C SER A 177 11.28 76.48 6.82
#